data_AF-A0A246RFM3-F1
#
_entry.id   AF-A0A246RFM3-F1
#
_cell.length_a   1.000
_cell.length_b   1.000
_cell.length_c   1.000
_cell.angle_alpha   90.00
_cell.angle_beta   90.00
_cell.angle_gamma   90.00
#
_symmetry.space_group_name_H-M   'P 1'
#
loop_
_entity.id
_entity.type
_entity.pdbx_description
1 polymer ?
#
loop_
_entity_poly.entity_id
_entity_poly.type
_entity_poly.pdbx_seq_one_letter_code
_entity_poly.pdbx_strand_id
1 'polypeptide(L)' 'MSGTPEGFTYRLRKNGDVELLHHGRLATVLRGVAAARFLTDVDSDDPQELMARLTGNYRHGNERTAKRHPRNRVR' A
#
# COMPACT_ATOMS: atom_id res chain seq x y z
N MET A 1 -9.45 -24.28 -6.79
CA MET A 1 -9.42 -23.03 -7.58
C MET A 1 -8.74 -21.96 -6.74
N SER A 2 -7.50 -21.63 -7.07
CA SER A 2 -6.79 -20.50 -6.47
C SER A 2 -7.45 -19.22 -6.96
N GLY A 3 -8.29 -18.59 -6.13
CA GLY A 3 -8.86 -17.28 -6.44
C GLY A 3 -7.72 -16.27 -6.48
N THR A 4 -7.27 -15.93 -7.69
CA THR A 4 -6.32 -14.85 -7.88
C THR A 4 -6.95 -13.59 -7.30
N PRO A 5 -6.26 -12.87 -6.41
CA PRO A 5 -6.78 -11.59 -5.94
C PRO A 5 -6.95 -10.66 -7.15
N GLU A 6 -8.13 -10.09 -7.30
CA GLU A 6 -8.49 -9.24 -8.42
C GLU A 6 -9.38 -8.09 -7.94
N GLY A 7 -9.47 -7.01 -8.71
CA GLY A 7 -10.28 -5.85 -8.35
C GLY A 7 -9.64 -4.91 -7.31
N PHE A 8 -8.35 -5.09 -7.01
CA PHE A 8 -7.60 -4.11 -6.22
C PHE A 8 -7.13 -2.95 -7.08
N THR A 9 -7.29 -1.74 -6.54
CA THR A 9 -6.81 -0.50 -7.15
C THR A 9 -6.24 0.38 -6.04
N TYR A 10 -5.31 1.28 -6.40
CA TYR A 10 -4.79 2.25 -5.46
C TYR A 10 -4.87 3.67 -6.02
N ARG A 11 -4.95 4.66 -5.13
CA ARG A 11 -4.95 6.09 -5.48
C ARG A 11 -3.92 6.82 -4.65
N LEU A 12 -3.00 7.49 -5.33
CA LEU A 12 -2.05 8.40 -4.68
C LEU A 12 -2.71 9.76 -4.46
N ARG A 13 -2.69 10.22 -3.21
CA ARG A 13 -3.23 11.50 -2.78
C ARG A 13 -2.16 12.58 -2.86
N LYS A 14 -2.58 13.84 -2.99
CA LYS A 14 -1.66 15.00 -3.07
C LYS A 14 -0.80 15.20 -1.82
N ASN A 15 -1.25 14.68 -0.67
CA ASN A 15 -0.50 14.70 0.59
C ASN A 15 0.51 13.54 0.73
N GLY A 16 0.61 12.66 -0.27
CA GLY A 16 1.49 11.49 -0.25
C GLY A 16 0.89 10.23 0.38
N ASP A 17 -0.38 10.26 0.79
CA ASP A 17 -1.10 9.07 1.23
C ASP A 17 -1.51 8.19 0.04
N VAL A 18 -1.62 6.89 0.27
CA VAL A 18 -2.11 5.94 -0.74
C VAL A 18 -3.38 5.27 -0.23
N GLU A 19 -4.47 5.42 -0.96
CA GLU A 19 -5.73 4.76 -0.69
C GLU A 19 -5.78 3.45 -1.47
N LEU A 20 -5.95 2.33 -0.80
CA LEU A 20 -6.18 1.03 -1.43
C LEU A 20 -7.68 0.78 -1.45
N LEU A 21 -8.20 0.43 -2.62
CA LEU A 21 -9.58 0.11 -2.87
C LEU A 21 -9.69 -1.33 -3.37
N HIS A 22 -10.72 -2.03 -2.91
CA HIS A 22 -11.09 -3.35 -3.39
C HIS A 22 -12.49 -3.24 -3.99
N HIS A 23 -12.62 -3.53 -5.29
CA HIS A 23 -13.85 -3.34 -6.07
C HIS A 23 -14.49 -1.95 -5.88
N GLY A 24 -13.67 -0.90 -5.89
CA GLY A 24 -14.10 0.49 -5.74
C GLY A 24 -14.46 0.90 -4.30
N ARG A 25 -14.37 0.00 -3.32
CA ARG A 25 -14.57 0.33 -1.90
C ARG A 25 -13.23 0.55 -1.21
N LEU A 26 -13.10 1.65 -0.47
CA LEU A 26 -11.91 1.94 0.32
C LEU A 26 -11.66 0.80 1.33
N ALA A 27 -10.55 0.10 1.15
CA ALA A 27 -10.14 -1.00 2.00
C ALA A 27 -9.21 -0.52 3.11
N THR A 28 -8.18 0.27 2.76
CA THR A 28 -7.26 0.88 3.72
C THR A 28 -6.58 2.13 3.16
N VAL A 29 -5.98 2.93 4.04
CA VAL A 29 -5.17 4.10 3.68
C VAL A 29 -3.78 3.95 4.27
N LEU A 30 -2.78 3.89 3.40
CA LEU A 30 -1.37 3.90 3.78
C LEU A 30 -0.90 5.35 3.85
N ARG A 31 -0.13 5.67 4.89
CA ARG A 31 0.39 7.02 5.12
C ARG A 31 1.89 6.99 5.34
N GLY A 32 2.54 8.11 5.02
CA GLY A 32 3.97 8.30 5.22
C GLY A 32 4.78 7.16 4.60
N VAL A 33 5.48 6.39 5.42
CA VAL A 33 6.35 5.31 4.89
C VAL A 33 5.62 4.05 4.50
N ALA A 34 4.44 3.76 5.06
CA ALA A 34 3.65 2.66 4.54
C ALA A 34 3.26 2.94 3.08
N ALA A 35 2.89 4.19 2.77
CA ALA A 35 2.60 4.63 1.41
C ALA A 35 3.85 4.56 0.52
N ALA A 36 4.99 5.09 0.98
CA ALA A 36 6.22 5.07 0.19
C ALA A 36 6.72 3.65 -0.11
N ARG A 37 6.62 2.73 0.86
CA ARG A 37 6.95 1.31 0.68
C ARG A 37 6.05 0.66 -0.35
N PHE A 38 4.74 0.81 -0.18
CA PHE A 38 3.79 0.28 -1.14
C PHE A 38 4.08 0.76 -2.57
N LEU A 39 4.41 2.03 -2.76
CA LEU A 39 4.76 2.55 -4.10
C LEU A 39 6.05 1.97 -4.68
N THR A 40 6.98 1.53 -3.85
CA THR A 40 8.19 0.80 -4.30
C THR A 40 7.86 -0.66 -4.59
N ASP A 41 7.13 -1.30 -3.69
CA ASP A 41 6.80 -2.72 -3.77
C ASP A 41 5.86 -2.99 -4.95
N VAL A 42 4.89 -2.10 -5.24
CA VAL A 42 3.94 -2.25 -6.36
C VAL A 42 4.59 -2.17 -7.74
N ASP A 43 5.79 -1.61 -7.84
CA ASP A 43 6.58 -1.56 -9.08
C ASP A 43 7.36 -2.87 -9.31
N SER A 44 7.67 -3.60 -8.23
CA SER A 44 8.50 -4.82 -8.25
C SER A 44 7.69 -6.12 -8.13
N ASP A 45 6.56 -6.09 -7.43
CA ASP A 45 5.68 -7.23 -7.15
C ASP A 45 4.34 -7.10 -7.88
N ASP A 46 3.57 -8.20 -7.94
CA ASP A 46 2.21 -8.17 -8.47
C ASP A 46 1.31 -7.24 -7.62
N PRO A 47 0.74 -6.18 -8.21
CA PRO A 47 -0.05 -5.21 -7.47
C PRO A 47 -1.28 -5.82 -6.79
N GLN A 48 -1.92 -6.81 -7.41
CA GLN A 48 -3.14 -7.41 -6.87
C GLN A 48 -2.82 -8.27 -5.66
N GLU A 49 -1.78 -9.11 -5.73
CA GLU A 49 -1.33 -9.90 -4.58
C GLU A 49 -0.85 -9.03 -3.43
N LEU A 50 -0.08 -7.99 -3.74
CA LEU A 50 0.42 -7.05 -2.74
C LEU A 50 -0.74 -6.34 -2.01
N MET A 51 -1.69 -5.80 -2.77
CA MET A 51 -2.85 -5.12 -2.20
C MET A 51 -3.72 -6.09 -1.40
N ALA A 52 -3.97 -7.30 -1.89
CA ALA A 52 -4.71 -8.33 -1.17
C ALA A 52 -4.07 -8.68 0.18
N ARG A 53 -2.73 -8.82 0.22
CA ARG A 53 -1.99 -9.05 1.47
C ARG A 53 -2.16 -7.88 2.44
N LEU A 54 -2.10 -6.64 1.94
CA LEU A 54 -2.23 -5.43 2.75
C LEU A 54 -3.64 -5.21 3.29
N THR A 55 -4.67 -5.50 2.50
CA THR A 55 -6.08 -5.36 2.90
C THR A 55 -6.62 -6.58 3.66
N GLY A 56 -5.95 -7.73 3.52
CA GLY A 56 -6.48 -9.04 3.89
C GLY A 56 -6.38 -9.40 5.37
N ASN A 57 -5.31 -9.03 6.10
CA ASN A 57 -5.18 -9.20 7.56
C ASN A 57 -3.77 -8.79 8.06
N TYR A 58 -3.40 -7.51 8.00
CA TYR A 58 -2.13 -7.04 8.59
C TYR A 58 -2.30 -6.65 10.07
N ARG A 59 -2.38 -7.65 10.97
CA ARG A 59 -2.52 -7.44 12.43
C ARG A 59 -1.19 -7.33 13.20
N HIS A 60 0.00 -7.17 12.58
CA HIS A 60 1.23 -7.34 13.39
C HIS A 60 2.53 -6.58 13.08
N GLY A 61 2.60 -5.55 12.21
CA GLY A 61 3.94 -5.09 11.79
C GLY A 61 4.20 -3.64 11.44
N ASN A 62 3.35 -2.67 11.78
CA ASN A 62 3.48 -1.30 11.23
C ASN A 62 4.24 -0.27 12.09
N GLU A 63 5.02 -0.66 13.11
CA GLU A 63 5.49 0.35 14.07
C GLU A 63 6.86 1.00 13.82
N ARG A 64 7.76 0.49 12.95
CA ARG A 64 9.17 0.95 13.05
C ARG A 64 9.97 1.38 11.83
N THR A 65 9.56 1.13 10.60
CA THR A 65 10.51 1.39 9.48
C THR A 65 10.33 2.72 8.76
N ALA A 66 9.50 3.62 9.31
CA ALA A 66 9.19 4.90 8.69
C ALA A 66 10.29 5.98 8.71
N LYS A 67 11.40 5.74 9.40
CA LYS A 67 12.38 6.82 9.67
C LYS A 67 13.56 6.92 8.69
N ARG A 68 13.64 6.11 7.63
CA ARG A 68 14.85 6.05 6.77
C ARG A 68 14.58 6.02 5.26
N HIS A 69 13.50 6.65 4.78
CA HIS A 69 13.29 6.74 3.32
C HIS A 69 13.87 8.05 2.74
N PRO A 70 14.76 8.01 1.74
CA PRO A 70 15.38 9.20 1.15
C PRO A 70 14.35 10.15 0.49
N ARG A 71 13.14 9.67 0.17
CA ARG A 71 12.05 10.51 -0.39
C ARG A 71 11.27 11.33 0.66
N ASN A 72 11.47 11.09 1.97
CA ASN A 72 10.87 11.92 3.02
C ASN A 72 11.74 13.15 3.38
N ARG A 73 12.72 13.48 2.53
CA ARG A 73 13.63 14.62 2.66
C ARG A 73 13.41 15.63 1.52
N VAL A 74 12.17 15.87 1.13
CA VAL A 74 11.86 16.91 0.14
C VAL A 74 11.08 18.04 0.82
N ARG A 75 11.90 19.05 1.21
CA ARG A 75 11.61 20.43 1.63
C ARG A 75 10.76 20.68 2.87
#